data_AF-A0A371HGJ2-F1
#
_entry.id   AF-A0A371HGJ2-F1
#
_cell.length_a   1.000
_cell.length_b   1.000
_cell.length_c   1.000
_cell.angle_alpha   90.00
_cell.angle_beta   90.00
_cell.angle_gamma   90.00
#
_symmetry.space_group_name_H-M   'P 1'
#
loop_
_entity.id
_entity.type
_entity.pdbx_description
1 polymer ?
#
loop_
_entity_poly.entity_id
_entity_poly.type
_entity_poly.pdbx_seq_one_letter_code
_entity_poly.pdbx_strand_id
1 'polypeptide(L)'
;MLLHASPCDISLEVCISSSSSSRMPFLKIYPWVATLERLAYRMILEDAKEIQKQVGKLMEKGWVRESRSSYTMLVILVSKRNSTWQMCTNYRSINNIIIRYKHLIPSLGDLLDELHGSKLFSKIDLKSGYHQIRVRKDDEWKMTFKTMV
;
A
#
# COMPACT_ATOMS: atom_id res chain seq x y z
N MET A 1 -15.40 -14.43 -24.93
CA MET A 1 -15.18 -13.00 -25.19
C MET A 1 -13.97 -12.59 -24.35
N LEU A 2 -12.77 -12.77 -24.90
CA LEU A 2 -11.52 -12.37 -24.26
C LEU A 2 -11.48 -10.84 -24.32
N LEU A 3 -11.60 -10.17 -23.17
CA LEU A 3 -11.27 -8.75 -23.09
C LEU A 3 -9.77 -8.64 -23.36
N HIS A 4 -9.44 -8.20 -24.57
CA HIS A 4 -8.09 -7.76 -24.91
C HIS A 4 -7.72 -6.65 -23.91
N ALA A 5 -6.76 -6.94 -23.03
CA ALA A 5 -6.14 -5.92 -22.20
C ALA A 5 -5.48 -4.89 -23.13
N SER A 6 -5.88 -3.63 -23.00
CA SER A 6 -5.26 -2.53 -23.73
C SER A 6 -3.78 -2.45 -23.29
N PRO A 7 -2.81 -2.16 -24.18
CA PRO A 7 -1.37 -2.15 -23.86
C PRO A 7 -0.93 -1.12 -22.78
N CYS A 8 -1.88 -0.33 -22.27
CA CYS A 8 -1.73 0.83 -21.41
C CYS A 8 -2.04 0.55 -19.92
N ASP A 9 -2.37 -0.69 -19.58
CA ASP A 9 -2.85 -1.07 -18.25
C ASP A 9 -1.77 -1.84 -17.46
N ILE A 10 -0.91 -1.14 -16.71
CA ILE A 10 0.08 -1.80 -15.85
C ILE A 10 -0.51 -2.01 -14.45
N SER A 11 -0.55 -3.26 -14.01
CA SER A 11 -0.82 -3.61 -12.62
C SER A 11 0.50 -3.77 -11.87
N LEU A 12 0.59 -3.18 -10.68
CA LEU A 12 1.80 -3.20 -9.86
C LEU A 12 1.52 -3.81 -8.48
N GLU A 13 2.35 -4.75 -8.06
CA GLU A 13 2.36 -5.33 -6.72
C GLU A 13 3.33 -4.59 -5.81
N VAL A 14 2.96 -4.44 -4.54
CA VAL A 14 3.87 -3.92 -3.51
C VAL A 14 4.80 -5.03 -3.05
N CYS A 15 6.09 -4.87 -3.34
CA CYS A 15 7.13 -5.89 -3.16
C CYS A 15 8.29 -5.30 -2.35
N ILE A 16 8.01 -4.80 -1.15
CA ILE A 16 9.03 -4.14 -0.33
C ILE A 16 10.30 -5.01 -0.21
N SER A 17 11.42 -4.49 -0.72
CA SER A 17 12.73 -5.13 -0.76
C SER A 17 13.54 -4.85 0.51
N SER A 18 13.11 -5.34 1.68
CA SER A 18 13.95 -5.30 2.86
C SER A 18 14.46 -6.69 3.23
N SER A 19 15.75 -6.77 3.55
CA SER A 19 16.45 -7.90 4.16
C SER A 19 16.09 -8.09 5.64
N SER A 20 15.11 -7.33 6.15
CA SER A 20 14.68 -7.41 7.54
C SER A 20 13.89 -8.70 7.79
N SER A 21 14.30 -9.45 8.80
CA SER A 21 13.66 -10.70 9.24
C SER A 21 12.21 -10.52 9.71
N SER A 22 11.79 -9.28 10.02
CA SER A 22 10.43 -8.92 10.38
C SER A 22 9.49 -9.01 9.17
N ARG A 23 8.67 -10.07 9.13
CA ARG A 23 7.63 -10.29 8.13
C ARG A 23 6.31 -9.74 8.64
N MET A 24 5.53 -9.11 7.76
CA MET A 24 4.13 -8.81 8.09
C MET A 24 3.38 -10.09 8.48
N PRO A 25 2.43 -10.01 9.44
CA PRO A 25 1.51 -11.10 9.70
C PRO A 25 0.69 -11.41 8.45
N PHE A 26 0.28 -12.67 8.30
CA PHE A 26 -0.46 -13.13 7.12
C PHE A 26 -1.74 -12.31 6.90
N LEU A 27 -1.89 -11.75 5.71
CA LEU A 27 -3.09 -11.02 5.30
C LEU A 27 -4.21 -12.02 4.97
N LYS A 28 -4.92 -12.48 6.00
CA LYS A 28 -6.06 -13.40 5.83
C LYS A 28 -7.25 -12.65 5.21
N ILE A 29 -7.81 -13.20 4.13
CA ILE A 29 -9.06 -12.73 3.51
C ILE A 29 -10.14 -13.77 3.81
N TYR A 30 -11.40 -13.33 3.97
CA TYR A 30 -12.51 -14.26 4.10
C TYR A 30 -12.65 -15.17 2.86
N PRO A 31 -12.80 -16.50 3.03
CA PRO A 31 -12.67 -17.47 1.95
C PRO A 31 -13.76 -17.41 0.86
N TRP A 32 -14.89 -16.74 1.11
CA TRP A 32 -16.02 -16.64 0.18
C TRP A 32 -16.01 -15.38 -0.69
N VAL A 33 -14.93 -14.59 -0.68
CA VAL A 33 -14.88 -13.31 -1.40
C VAL A 33 -14.29 -13.51 -2.79
N ALA A 34 -15.08 -13.21 -3.83
CA ALA A 34 -14.64 -13.19 -5.21
C ALA A 34 -13.67 -12.03 -5.51
N THR A 35 -12.86 -12.21 -6.56
CA THR A 35 -11.90 -11.24 -7.09
C THR A 35 -12.49 -9.84 -7.20
N LEU A 36 -11.84 -8.85 -6.57
CA LEU A 36 -12.16 -7.43 -6.78
C LEU A 36 -11.33 -6.90 -7.95
N GLU A 37 -12.00 -6.70 -9.08
CA GLU A 37 -11.49 -5.85 -10.13
C GLU A 37 -12.18 -4.49 -10.01
N ARG A 38 -11.42 -3.44 -9.74
CA ARG A 38 -11.93 -2.07 -9.80
C ARG A 38 -11.44 -1.39 -11.08
N LEU A 39 -12.38 -0.89 -11.87
CA LEU A 39 -12.07 -0.02 -12.99
C LEU A 39 -11.36 1.23 -12.49
N ALA A 40 -10.34 1.67 -13.24
CA ALA A 40 -9.69 2.94 -12.96
C ALA A 40 -10.68 4.09 -13.18
N TYR A 41 -10.57 5.15 -12.38
CA TYR A 41 -11.34 6.36 -12.64
C TYR A 41 -10.87 7.03 -13.94
N ARG A 42 -11.74 7.83 -14.54
CA ARG A 42 -11.31 8.75 -15.60
C ARG A 42 -10.35 9.76 -14.98
N MET A 43 -9.17 9.89 -15.58
CA MET A 43 -8.11 10.78 -15.13
C MET A 43 -7.77 11.78 -16.24
N ILE A 44 -7.36 12.98 -15.84
CA ILE A 44 -6.86 14.00 -16.77
C ILE A 44 -5.36 13.73 -17.01
N LEU A 45 -4.82 14.24 -18.12
CA LEU A 45 -3.44 13.97 -18.53
C LEU A 45 -2.40 14.36 -17.47
N GLU A 46 -2.60 15.48 -16.78
CA GLU A 46 -1.70 15.95 -15.72
C GLU A 46 -1.65 14.96 -14.55
N ASP A 47 -2.80 14.42 -14.17
CA ASP A 47 -2.92 13.43 -13.09
C ASP A 47 -2.20 12.12 -13.46
N ALA A 48 -2.39 11.64 -14.68
CA ALA A 48 -1.72 10.44 -15.18
C ALA A 48 -0.19 10.59 -15.16
N LYS A 49 0.32 11.75 -15.61
CA LYS A 49 1.76 12.07 -15.57
C LYS A 49 2.32 12.07 -14.16
N GLU A 50 1.61 12.65 -13.19
CA GLU A 50 2.08 12.68 -11.81
C GLU A 50 2.05 11.29 -11.16
N ILE A 51 1.03 10.46 -11.45
CA ILE A 51 1.02 9.05 -11.05
C ILE A 51 2.23 8.32 -11.64
N GLN A 52 2.45 8.43 -12.95
CA GLN A 52 3.55 7.74 -13.63
C GLN A 52 4.91 8.12 -13.04
N LYS A 53 5.12 9.40 -12.74
CA LYS A 53 6.31 9.92 -12.07
C LYS A 53 6.49 9.34 -10.66
N GLN A 54 5.42 9.22 -9.87
CA GLN A 54 5.50 8.61 -8.54
C GLN A 54 5.74 7.10 -8.61
N VAL A 55 5.07 6.40 -9.53
CA VAL A 55 5.29 4.98 -9.81
C VAL A 55 6.74 4.70 -10.20
N GLY A 56 7.33 5.49 -11.11
CA GLY A 56 8.72 5.32 -11.52
C GLY A 56 9.69 5.38 -10.33
N LYS A 57 9.46 6.31 -9.39
CA LYS A 57 10.23 6.40 -8.14
C LYS A 57 10.03 5.20 -7.21
N LEU A 58 8.83 4.60 -7.20
CA LEU A 58 8.56 3.39 -6.41
C LEU A 58 9.26 2.17 -7.02
N MET A 59 9.27 2.07 -8.35
CA MET A 59 9.95 1.01 -9.11
C MET A 59 11.47 1.10 -8.93
N GLU A 60 12.05 2.30 -9.06
CA GLU A 60 13.49 2.54 -8.87
C GLU A 60 13.96 2.13 -7.47
N LYS A 61 13.11 2.33 -6.45
CA LYS A 61 13.37 1.90 -5.07
C LYS A 61 13.12 0.41 -4.81
N GLY A 62 12.58 -0.32 -5.79
CA GLY A 62 12.17 -1.72 -5.62
C GLY A 62 10.98 -1.91 -4.67
N TRP A 63 10.18 -0.86 -4.43
CA TRP A 63 9.01 -0.96 -3.53
C TRP A 63 7.79 -1.56 -4.23
N VAL A 64 7.72 -1.44 -5.56
CA VAL A 64 6.67 -2.03 -6.39
C VAL A 64 7.28 -2.72 -7.61
N ARG A 65 6.55 -3.67 -8.21
CA ARG A 65 6.91 -4.35 -9.46
C ARG A 65 5.69 -4.68 -10.29
N GLU A 66 5.85 -5.00 -11.57
CA GLU A 66 4.76 -5.49 -12.42
C GLU A 66 4.11 -6.77 -11.87
N SER A 67 2.78 -6.81 -11.99
CA SER A 67 1.92 -7.88 -11.48
C SER A 67 1.02 -8.41 -12.58
N ARG A 68 0.71 -9.71 -12.46
CA ARG A 68 -0.32 -10.40 -13.25
C ARG A 68 -1.55 -10.78 -12.41
N SER A 69 -1.69 -10.17 -11.24
CA SER A 69 -2.82 -10.39 -10.34
C SER A 69 -4.12 -9.93 -11.00
N SER A 70 -5.16 -10.74 -10.89
CA SER A 70 -6.53 -10.35 -11.27
C SER A 70 -7.20 -9.46 -10.21
N TYR A 71 -6.59 -9.36 -9.02
CA TYR A 71 -7.04 -8.47 -7.97
C TYR A 71 -6.36 -7.12 -8.16
N THR A 72 -7.14 -6.04 -8.28
CA THR A 72 -6.54 -4.73 -8.53
C THR A 72 -7.28 -3.61 -7.83
N MET A 73 -6.51 -2.81 -7.11
CA MET A 73 -6.97 -1.60 -6.47
C MET A 73 -6.77 -0.38 -7.35
N LEU A 74 -7.57 0.62 -7.08
CA LEU A 74 -7.50 1.90 -7.76
C LEU A 74 -6.48 2.81 -7.08
N VAL A 75 -5.76 3.60 -7.88
CA VAL A 75 -4.95 4.73 -7.42
C VAL A 75 -5.74 6.02 -7.51
N ILE A 76 -5.60 6.86 -6.48
CA ILE A 76 -6.14 8.22 -6.43
C ILE A 76 -5.02 9.21 -6.11
N LEU A 77 -5.13 10.44 -6.62
CA LEU A 77 -4.26 11.55 -6.23
C LEU A 77 -4.94 12.41 -5.18
N VAL A 78 -4.17 12.76 -4.16
CA VAL A 78 -4.61 13.64 -3.07
C VAL A 78 -3.69 14.85 -3.03
N SER A 79 -4.25 16.05 -3.06
CA SER A 79 -3.49 17.29 -2.92
C SER A 79 -3.04 17.46 -1.46
N LYS A 80 -1.75 17.75 -1.27
CA LYS A 80 -1.20 18.15 0.02
C LYS A 80 -1.31 19.65 0.22
N ARG A 81 -1.25 20.09 1.47
CA ARG A 81 -1.23 21.52 1.85
C ARG A 81 -0.09 22.32 1.21
N ASN A 82 1.04 21.67 0.91
CA ASN A 82 2.20 22.29 0.27
C ASN A 82 2.12 22.28 -1.27
N SER A 83 0.92 22.17 -1.84
CA SER A 83 0.67 22.13 -3.29
C SER A 83 1.36 20.97 -4.03
N THR A 84 1.80 19.92 -3.32
CA THR A 84 2.30 18.69 -3.93
C THR A 84 1.23 17.61 -3.97
N TRP A 85 1.36 16.65 -4.87
CA TRP A 85 0.42 15.54 -4.99
C TRP A 85 0.92 14.30 -4.26
N GLN A 86 0.01 13.53 -3.68
CA GLN A 86 0.29 12.22 -3.11
C GLN A 86 -0.53 11.15 -3.83
N MET A 87 0.16 10.18 -4.40
CA MET A 87 -0.44 8.94 -4.85
C MET A 87 -0.90 8.12 -3.63
N CYS A 88 -2.17 7.72 -3.64
CA CYS A 88 -2.79 6.89 -2.61
C CYS A 88 -3.51 5.71 -3.26
N THR A 89 -3.25 4.49 -2.79
CA THR A 89 -4.00 3.32 -3.23
C THR A 89 -5.27 3.18 -2.39
N ASN A 90 -6.41 2.99 -3.04
CA ASN A 90 -7.71 2.86 -2.40
C ASN A 90 -7.93 1.44 -1.87
N TYR A 91 -7.44 1.19 -0.64
CA TYR A 91 -7.58 -0.09 0.06
C TYR A 91 -8.97 -0.34 0.69
N ARG A 92 -9.98 0.51 0.46
CA ARG A 92 -11.28 0.39 1.17
C ARG A 92 -11.95 -0.97 0.95
N SER A 93 -11.95 -1.47 -0.28
CA SER A 93 -12.54 -2.78 -0.59
C SER A 93 -11.80 -3.91 0.12
N ILE A 94 -10.46 -3.89 0.08
CA ILE A 94 -9.68 -4.97 0.69
C ILE A 94 -9.76 -4.96 2.21
N ASN A 95 -9.78 -3.78 2.82
CA ASN A 95 -9.86 -3.62 4.27
C ASN A 95 -11.16 -4.19 4.86
N ASN A 96 -12.23 -4.26 4.06
CA ASN A 96 -13.51 -4.84 4.49
C ASN A 96 -13.50 -6.37 4.47
N ILE A 97 -12.62 -6.98 3.69
CA ILE A 97 -12.56 -8.44 3.48
C ILE A 97 -11.35 -9.08 4.16
N ILE A 98 -10.37 -8.27 4.58
CA ILE A 98 -9.27 -8.71 5.43
C ILE A 98 -9.80 -9.01 6.84
N ILE A 99 -9.46 -10.19 7.34
CA ILE A 99 -9.67 -10.54 8.75
C ILE A 99 -8.77 -9.65 9.59
N ARG A 100 -9.38 -8.81 10.44
CA ARG A 100 -8.65 -7.83 11.25
C ARG A 100 -7.71 -8.54 12.22
N TYR A 101 -6.42 -8.25 12.07
CA TYR A 101 -5.41 -8.62 13.05
C TYR A 101 -5.56 -7.75 14.30
N LYS A 102 -5.86 -8.37 15.44
CA LYS A 102 -5.95 -7.67 16.74
C LYS A 102 -4.61 -7.78 17.45
N HIS A 103 -3.72 -6.80 17.21
CA HIS A 103 -2.65 -6.51 18.16
C HIS A 103 -3.10 -5.36 19.04
N LEU A 104 -2.76 -5.44 20.32
CA LEU A 104 -3.02 -4.35 21.25
C LEU A 104 -2.00 -3.26 20.98
N ILE A 105 -2.45 -2.13 20.46
CA ILE A 105 -1.68 -0.88 20.51
C ILE A 105 -1.89 -0.35 21.93
N PRO A 106 -0.82 -0.15 22.72
CA PRO A 106 -0.97 0.40 24.06
C PRO A 106 -1.65 1.77 23.97
N SER A 107 -2.53 2.05 24.93
CA SER A 107 -3.16 3.36 25.00
C SER A 107 -2.11 4.42 25.35
N LEU A 108 -2.43 5.69 25.12
CA LEU A 108 -1.53 6.77 25.53
C LEU A 108 -1.29 6.75 27.05
N GLY A 109 -2.29 6.36 27.85
CA GLY A 109 -2.13 6.22 29.30
C GLY A 109 -1.11 5.13 29.66
N ASP A 110 -1.27 3.94 29.08
CA ASP A 110 -0.34 2.81 29.30
C ASP A 110 1.11 3.22 28.95
N LEU A 111 1.29 3.91 27.82
CA LEU A 111 2.60 4.42 27.40
C LEU A 111 3.18 5.47 28.36
N LEU A 112 2.34 6.35 28.92
CA LEU A 112 2.79 7.38 29.86
C LEU A 112 3.14 6.79 31.23
N ASP A 113 2.39 5.79 31.68
CA ASP A 113 2.66 5.07 32.92
C ASP A 113 3.99 4.31 32.82
N GLU A 114 4.30 3.69 31.68
CA GLU A 114 5.61 3.07 31.42
C GLU A 114 6.77 4.07 31.46
N LEU A 115 6.52 5.32 31.07
CA LEU A 115 7.51 6.39 31.05
C LEU A 115 7.67 7.08 32.42
N HIS A 116 6.79 6.81 33.38
CA HIS A 116 6.79 7.48 34.68
C HIS A 116 8.13 7.29 35.42
N GLY A 117 8.66 8.38 35.99
CA GLY A 117 9.93 8.38 36.72
C GLY A 117 11.18 8.44 35.84
N SER A 118 11.04 8.36 34.51
CA SER A 118 12.15 8.58 33.57
C SER A 118 12.59 10.05 33.58
N LYS A 119 13.91 10.28 33.59
CA LYS A 119 14.50 11.63 33.64
C LYS A 119 14.96 12.15 32.28
N LEU A 120 15.15 11.25 31.31
CA LEU A 120 15.62 11.56 29.97
C LEU A 120 14.78 10.79 28.95
N PHE A 121 14.34 11.47 27.90
CA PHE A 121 13.55 10.90 26.82
C PHE A 121 14.28 11.08 25.50
N SER A 122 14.24 10.05 24.65
CA SER A 122 14.64 10.14 23.25
C SER A 122 13.50 9.61 22.39
N LYS A 123 13.31 10.19 21.21
CA LYS A 123 12.29 9.78 20.24
C LYS A 123 12.97 9.47 18.92
N ILE A 124 12.69 8.29 18.39
CA ILE A 124 13.18 7.83 17.09
C ILE A 124 11.97 7.78 16.14
N ASP A 125 12.08 8.47 15.01
CA ASP A 125 11.09 8.39 13.93
C ASP A 125 11.61 7.48 12.81
N LEU A 126 10.86 6.43 12.48
CA LEU A 126 11.20 5.52 11.40
C LEU A 126 10.74 6.11 10.06
N LYS A 127 11.67 6.75 9.35
CA LYS A 127 11.42 7.33 8.02
C LYS A 127 10.84 6.29 7.07
N SER A 128 9.65 6.56 6.54
CA SER A 128 8.95 5.64 5.63
C SER A 128 8.72 4.24 6.23
N GLY A 129 8.48 4.13 7.54
CA GLY A 129 8.38 2.85 8.26
C GLY A 129 7.52 1.77 7.59
N TYR A 130 6.40 2.13 6.95
CA TYR A 130 5.58 1.18 6.18
C TYR A 130 6.34 0.50 5.03
N HIS A 131 7.21 1.23 4.34
CA HIS A 131 8.03 0.72 3.23
C HIS A 131 9.26 -0.06 3.72
N GLN A 132 9.49 -0.17 5.03
CA GLN A 132 10.57 -0.97 5.59
C GLN A 132 10.12 -2.41 5.90
N ILE A 133 8.82 -2.68 6.02
CA ILE A 133 8.28 -3.99 6.37
C ILE A 133 7.85 -4.72 5.10
N ARG A 134 8.46 -5.87 4.83
CA ARG A 134 8.15 -6.66 3.63
C ARG A 134 6.78 -7.32 3.70
N VAL A 135 5.97 -7.11 2.66
CA VAL A 135 4.75 -7.90 2.41
C VAL A 135 5.17 -9.34 2.14
N ARG A 136 4.47 -10.29 2.75
CA ARG A 136 4.76 -11.71 2.54
C ARG A 136 4.56 -12.06 1.06
N LYS A 137 5.47 -12.84 0.46
CA LYS A 137 5.45 -13.17 -0.97
C LYS A 137 4.08 -13.68 -1.46
N ASP A 138 3.43 -14.52 -0.66
CA ASP A 138 2.10 -15.09 -0.99
C ASP A 138 0.93 -14.12 -0.82
N ASP A 139 1.20 -12.92 -0.30
CA ASP A 139 0.23 -11.84 -0.07
C ASP A 139 0.50 -10.61 -0.95
N GLU A 140 1.60 -10.55 -1.71
CA GLU A 140 1.96 -9.40 -2.55
C GLU A 140 0.82 -9.06 -3.54
N TRP A 141 0.23 -10.08 -4.17
CA TRP A 141 -0.90 -9.96 -5.11
C TRP A 141 -2.14 -9.27 -4.49
N LYS A 142 -2.31 -9.35 -3.17
CA LYS A 142 -3.42 -8.72 -2.45
C LYS A 142 -3.24 -7.21 -2.40
N MET A 143 -2.03 -6.69 -2.58
CA MET A 143 -1.74 -5.25 -2.54
C MET A 143 -1.57 -4.64 -3.93
N THR A 144 -2.00 -5.34 -4.98
CA THR A 144 -1.86 -4.88 -6.37
C THR A 144 -2.75 -3.67 -6.66
N PHE A 145 -2.23 -2.71 -7.41
CA PHE A 145 -2.98 -1.56 -7.90
C PHE A 145 -2.78 -1.32 -9.40
N LYS A 146 -3.78 -0.69 -10.04
CA LYS A 146 -3.78 -0.35 -11.46
C LYS A 146 -3.38 1.10 -11.62
N THR A 147 -2.53 1.36 -12.59
CA THR A 147 -2.31 2.71 -13.13
C THR A 147 -2.60 2.69 -14.61
N MET A 148 -3.41 3.64 -15.09
CA MET A 148 -3.59 3.85 -16.52
C MET A 148 -2.37 4.64 -17.02
N VAL A 149 -1.63 4.10 -17.98
CA VAL A 149 -0.49 4.74 -18.64
C VAL A 149 -0.88 5.15 -20.05
#